data_AF-A0A520QX55-F1
#
_entry.id   AF-A0A520QX55-F1
#
_cell.length_a   1.000
_cell.length_b   1.000
_cell.length_c   1.000
_cell.angle_alpha   90.00
_cell.angle_beta   90.00
_cell.angle_gamma   90.00
#
_symmetry.space_group_name_H-M   'P 1'
#
loop_
_entity.id
_entity.type
_entity.pdbx_description
1 polymer ?
#
loop_
_entity_poly.entity_id
_entity_poly.type
_entity_poly.pdbx_seq_one_letter_code
_entity_poly.pdbx_strand_id
1 'polypeptide(L)'
;MGQATGSAGGQPKHSDGVSVVDADPTETQEWLDSLRYVLESRGVDRATYLLHAIEQEAYRLGVQIPFVVTTPYINTIPTDRQPAFPGNRELERRIKSIIRWNAMAMVVRANREDKSIGGHISTYASAATLYEVALNHFIRGRGDDYSGDQVYFQGHASPGIYSRAFLEGRLTEKHLENFRRELAEGGGLSSYPHPWLMPNFWEFPTVSMGLGPIMAIYQARFNKYLQDRGIKDTSRQRVWCFIG
;
A
#
# COMPACT_ATOMS: atom_id res chain seq x y z
N MET A 1 -0.27 45.75 29.93
CA MET A 1 -1.37 45.01 29.27
C MET A 1 -0.89 44.71 27.86
N GLY A 2 -0.67 43.42 27.56
CA GLY A 2 0.18 42.96 26.46
C GLY A 2 -0.38 43.23 25.07
N GLN A 3 0.52 43.58 24.15
CA GLN A 3 0.27 43.55 22.72
C GLN A 3 0.63 42.16 22.18
N ALA A 4 -0.35 41.52 21.54
CA ALA A 4 -0.18 40.30 20.79
C ALA A 4 0.49 40.62 19.44
N THR A 5 1.63 39.98 19.16
CA THR A 5 2.23 39.93 17.81
C THR A 5 2.17 38.51 17.28
N GLY A 6 1.77 38.40 16.00
CA GLY A 6 1.23 37.21 15.38
C GLY A 6 2.19 36.03 15.22
N SER A 7 1.64 34.82 15.34
CA SER A 7 2.30 33.59 14.91
C SER A 7 2.13 33.42 13.40
N ALA A 8 3.14 33.83 12.63
CA ALA A 8 3.26 33.38 11.26
C ALA A 8 3.78 31.93 11.29
N GLY A 9 2.96 31.00 10.79
CA GLY A 9 3.30 29.59 10.64
C GLY A 9 4.53 29.43 9.76
N GLY A 10 5.68 29.19 10.38
CA GLY A 10 6.86 28.71 9.69
C GLY A 10 6.68 27.22 9.42
N GLN A 11 6.71 26.82 8.15
CA GLN A 11 7.02 25.44 7.80
C GLN A 11 8.31 25.02 8.52
N PRO A 12 8.42 23.79 9.04
CA PRO A 12 9.67 23.32 9.63
C PRO A 12 10.76 23.42 8.56
N LYS A 13 11.82 24.17 8.86
CA LYS A 13 13.01 24.21 8.01
C LYS A 13 13.54 22.77 7.88
N HIS A 14 13.79 22.32 6.65
CA HIS A 14 14.51 21.08 6.41
C HIS A 14 15.87 21.17 7.13
N SER A 15 16.06 20.33 8.14
CA SER A 15 17.38 20.15 8.76
C SER A 15 18.07 19.04 8.00
N ASP A 16 19.09 19.37 7.21
CA ASP A 16 19.86 18.43 6.39
C ASP A 16 20.79 17.52 7.21
N GLY A 17 20.47 17.26 8.48
CA GLY A 17 21.22 16.35 9.35
C GLY A 17 22.61 16.85 9.79
N VAL A 18 23.02 18.05 9.40
CA VAL A 18 24.27 18.70 9.83
C VAL A 18 23.97 19.64 11.00
N SER A 19 24.92 19.78 11.93
CA SER A 19 24.98 20.83 12.96
C SER A 19 24.26 22.11 12.54
N VAL A 20 23.46 22.72 13.45
CA VAL A 20 22.65 23.93 13.20
C VAL A 20 23.51 25.16 12.81
N VAL A 21 24.84 25.07 12.92
CA VAL A 21 25.79 26.06 12.43
C VAL A 21 26.82 25.38 11.53
N ASP A 22 26.84 25.78 10.26
CA ASP A 22 27.89 25.45 9.30
C ASP A 22 29.13 26.31 9.59
N ALA A 23 30.29 25.66 9.77
CA ALA A 23 31.53 26.32 10.17
C ALA A 23 32.21 27.06 8.99
N ASP A 24 31.99 26.60 7.75
CA ASP A 24 32.46 27.26 6.53
C ASP A 24 31.42 27.10 5.39
N PRO A 25 30.44 28.02 5.32
CA PRO A 25 29.43 27.99 4.28
C PRO A 25 29.98 28.13 2.85
N THR A 26 31.18 28.69 2.69
CA THR A 26 31.79 28.86 1.36
C THR A 26 32.28 27.53 0.84
N GLU A 27 33.02 26.78 1.66
CA GLU A 27 33.45 25.43 1.33
C GLU A 27 32.26 24.51 1.05
N THR A 28 31.24 24.52 1.92
CA THR A 28 30.01 23.74 1.71
C THR A 28 29.36 24.07 0.35
N GLN A 29 29.31 25.36 -0.01
CA GLN A 29 28.75 25.79 -1.29
C GLN A 29 29.58 25.30 -2.49
N GLU A 30 30.91 25.30 -2.40
CA GLU A 30 31.79 24.78 -3.45
C GLU A 30 31.60 23.28 -3.69
N TRP A 31 31.43 22.49 -2.62
CA TRP A 31 31.13 21.05 -2.73
C TRP A 31 29.76 20.80 -3.38
N LEU A 32 28.73 21.57 -2.98
CA LEU A 32 27.40 21.47 -3.57
C LEU A 32 27.40 21.88 -5.05
N ASP A 33 28.13 22.93 -5.41
CA ASP A 33 28.23 23.39 -6.79
C ASP A 33 29.02 22.40 -7.65
N SER A 34 30.05 21.76 -7.09
CA SER A 34 30.77 20.66 -7.76
C SER A 34 29.85 19.46 -8.05
N LEU A 35 28.98 19.10 -7.11
CA LEU A 35 27.99 18.04 -7.31
C LEU A 35 26.98 18.42 -8.41
N ARG A 36 26.44 19.65 -8.37
CA ARG A 36 25.51 20.16 -9.39
C ARG A 36 26.17 20.17 -10.78
N TYR A 37 27.40 20.65 -10.86
CA TYR A 37 28.16 20.66 -12.11
C TYR A 37 28.34 19.25 -12.69
N VAL A 38 28.69 18.26 -11.88
CA VAL A 38 28.80 16.86 -12.36
C VAL A 38 27.46 16.32 -12.82
N LEU A 39 26.38 16.61 -12.07
CA LEU A 39 25.04 16.15 -12.42
C LEU A 39 24.59 16.73 -13.78
N GLU A 40 24.81 18.02 -14.01
CA GLU A 40 24.47 18.71 -15.24
C GLU A 40 25.36 18.32 -16.43
N SER A 41 26.66 18.16 -16.21
CA SER A 41 27.63 17.91 -17.29
C SER A 41 27.82 16.44 -17.64
N ARG A 42 27.65 15.52 -16.68
CA ARG A 42 27.95 14.08 -16.83
C ARG A 42 26.82 13.14 -16.39
N GLY A 43 25.71 13.68 -15.87
CA GLY A 43 24.50 12.92 -15.58
C GLY A 43 24.49 12.21 -14.23
N VAL A 44 23.32 11.61 -13.93
CA VAL A 44 23.00 10.99 -12.64
C VAL A 44 23.95 9.85 -12.28
N ASP A 45 24.22 8.93 -13.21
CA ASP A 45 25.04 7.74 -12.94
C ASP A 45 26.46 8.12 -12.47
N ARG A 46 27.04 9.16 -13.07
CA ARG A 46 28.37 9.64 -12.67
C ARG A 46 28.34 10.31 -11.30
N ALA A 47 27.32 11.11 -11.02
CA ALA A 47 27.15 11.74 -9.70
C ALA A 47 26.98 10.67 -8.61
N THR A 48 26.14 9.66 -8.84
CA THR A 48 25.94 8.53 -7.92
C THR A 48 27.24 7.76 -7.68
N TYR A 49 28.01 7.47 -8.74
CA TYR A 49 29.32 6.82 -8.60
C TYR A 49 30.27 7.63 -7.72
N LEU A 50 30.38 8.95 -7.92
CA LEU A 50 31.27 9.80 -7.13
C LEU A 50 30.86 9.86 -5.66
N LEU A 51 29.55 9.96 -5.37
CA LEU A 51 29.05 9.94 -4.00
C LEU A 51 29.40 8.63 -3.28
N HIS A 52 29.21 7.49 -3.93
CA HIS A 52 29.63 6.19 -3.37
C HIS A 52 31.15 6.11 -3.18
N ALA A 53 31.95 6.66 -4.09
CA ALA A 53 33.41 6.67 -3.96
C ALA A 53 33.88 7.53 -2.77
N ILE A 54 33.28 8.71 -2.60
CA ILE A 54 33.54 9.60 -1.46
C ILE A 54 33.12 8.93 -0.14
N GLU A 55 31.94 8.30 -0.11
CA GLU A 55 31.44 7.55 1.05
C GLU A 55 32.40 6.41 1.44
N GLN A 56 32.87 5.62 0.47
CA GLN A 56 33.85 4.55 0.71
C GLN A 56 35.18 5.08 1.23
N GLU A 57 35.66 6.21 0.70
CA GLU A 57 36.90 6.81 1.17
C GLU A 57 36.77 7.39 2.57
N ALA A 58 35.65 8.04 2.87
CA ALA A 58 35.31 8.51 4.21
C ALA A 58 35.31 7.34 5.23
N TYR A 59 34.73 6.19 4.88
CA TYR A 59 34.80 5.00 5.71
C TYR A 59 36.24 4.51 5.94
N ARG A 60 37.10 4.52 4.91
CA ARG A 60 38.52 4.14 5.05
C ARG A 60 39.29 5.10 5.96
N LEU A 61 38.94 6.39 5.90
CA LEU A 61 39.52 7.44 6.75
C LEU A 61 38.93 7.46 8.17
N GLY A 62 38.01 6.55 8.50
CA GLY A 62 37.41 6.44 9.83
C GLY A 62 36.32 7.49 10.11
N VAL A 63 35.83 8.19 9.09
CA VAL A 63 34.72 9.12 9.22
C VAL A 63 33.42 8.33 9.40
N GLN A 64 32.71 8.58 10.51
CA GLN A 64 31.39 8.00 10.72
C GLN A 64 30.35 8.77 9.91
N ILE A 65 29.94 8.21 8.77
CA ILE A 65 28.79 8.70 8.02
C ILE A 65 27.52 8.20 8.72
N PRO A 66 26.62 9.10 9.20
CA PRO A 66 25.34 8.69 9.75
C PRO A 66 24.56 7.91 8.68
N PHE A 67 24.19 6.66 8.97
CA PHE A 67 23.36 5.88 8.07
C PHE A 67 21.94 6.47 8.05
N VAL A 68 21.63 7.22 7.00
CA VAL A 68 20.29 7.79 6.80
C VAL A 68 19.40 6.70 6.19
N VAL A 69 18.64 6.00 7.03
CA VAL A 69 17.65 4.98 6.62
C VAL A 69 16.43 5.60 5.90
N THR A 70 16.29 6.91 5.95
CA THR A 70 15.08 7.63 5.51
C THR A 70 15.33 8.38 4.22
N THR A 71 14.54 8.09 3.19
CA THR A 71 14.45 8.96 2.02
C THR A 71 13.68 10.24 2.36
N PRO A 72 13.84 11.33 1.59
CA PRO A 72 13.03 12.53 1.78
C PRO A 72 11.52 12.23 1.75
N TYR A 73 10.72 13.03 2.44
CA TYR A 73 9.25 12.88 2.53
C TYR A 73 8.54 13.38 1.26
N ILE A 74 8.89 12.77 0.13
CA ILE A 74 8.36 13.01 -1.22
C ILE A 74 8.10 11.67 -1.92
N ASN A 75 7.41 11.71 -3.06
CA ASN A 75 7.19 10.49 -3.86
C ASN A 75 8.51 9.93 -4.39
N THR A 76 8.74 8.63 -4.21
CA THR A 76 9.91 7.92 -4.75
C THR A 76 9.97 7.94 -6.28
N ILE A 77 8.81 7.92 -6.95
CA ILE A 77 8.70 8.00 -8.42
C ILE A 77 8.31 9.44 -8.80
N PRO A 78 9.20 10.21 -9.45
CA PRO A 78 8.91 11.57 -9.89
C PRO A 78 7.97 11.59 -11.11
N THR A 79 7.37 12.75 -11.40
CA THR A 79 6.32 12.90 -12.43
C THR A 79 6.83 12.66 -13.85
N ASP A 80 8.09 12.97 -14.14
CA ASP A 80 8.76 12.73 -15.42
C ASP A 80 9.03 11.24 -15.68
N ARG A 81 9.11 10.42 -14.62
CA ARG A 81 9.22 8.95 -14.68
C ARG A 81 7.88 8.24 -14.47
N GLN A 82 6.79 8.98 -14.27
CA GLN A 82 5.48 8.39 -14.03
C GLN A 82 4.90 7.85 -15.35
N PRO A 83 4.53 6.56 -15.42
CA PRO A 83 3.90 6.03 -16.61
C PRO A 83 2.50 6.63 -16.84
N ALA A 84 2.06 6.61 -18.09
CA ALA A 84 0.68 6.94 -18.41
C ALA A 84 -0.28 5.97 -17.69
N PHE A 85 -1.40 6.50 -17.18
CA PHE A 85 -2.39 5.66 -16.51
C PHE A 85 -3.14 4.82 -17.55
N PRO A 86 -3.18 3.48 -17.41
CA PRO A 86 -3.65 2.60 -18.49
C PRO A 86 -5.17 2.55 -18.66
N GLY A 87 -5.94 2.97 -17.65
CA GLY A 87 -7.40 2.85 -17.63
C GLY A 87 -8.17 4.16 -17.82
N ASN A 88 -9.51 4.05 -17.79
CA ASN A 88 -10.40 5.21 -17.83
C ASN A 88 -10.67 5.72 -16.41
N ARG A 89 -10.00 6.82 -16.05
CA ARG A 89 -10.08 7.40 -14.69
C ARG A 89 -11.50 7.80 -14.28
N GLU A 90 -12.33 8.28 -15.19
CA GLU A 90 -13.69 8.72 -14.88
C GLU A 90 -14.59 7.52 -14.59
N LEU A 91 -14.53 6.50 -15.44
CA LEU A 91 -15.27 5.26 -15.22
C LEU A 91 -14.83 4.57 -13.92
N GLU A 92 -13.53 4.43 -13.70
CA GLU A 92 -12.99 3.82 -12.48
C GLU A 92 -13.35 4.62 -11.22
N ARG A 93 -13.41 5.96 -11.30
CA ARG A 93 -13.88 6.79 -10.20
C ARG A 93 -15.36 6.52 -9.88
N ARG A 94 -16.21 6.38 -10.89
CA ARG A 94 -17.63 6.07 -10.73
C ARG A 94 -17.82 4.70 -10.08
N ILE A 95 -17.16 3.67 -10.59
CA ILE A 95 -17.17 2.30 -10.04
C ILE A 95 -16.72 2.32 -8.57
N LYS A 96 -15.56 2.91 -8.27
CA LYS A 96 -15.05 3.05 -6.89
C LYS A 96 -16.05 3.74 -5.97
N SER A 97 -16.76 4.76 -6.46
CA SER A 97 -17.73 5.51 -5.66
C SER A 97 -18.94 4.65 -5.30
N ILE A 98 -19.43 3.83 -6.23
CA ILE A 98 -20.49 2.84 -5.98
C ILE A 98 -20.01 1.81 -4.95
N ILE A 99 -18.79 1.29 -5.11
CA ILE A 99 -18.24 0.30 -4.18
C ILE A 99 -18.11 0.88 -2.77
N ARG A 100 -17.62 2.12 -2.64
CA ARG A 100 -17.55 2.81 -1.34
C ARG A 100 -18.93 3.02 -0.72
N TRP A 101 -19.91 3.41 -1.52
CA TRP A 101 -21.29 3.61 -1.06
C TRP A 101 -21.88 2.32 -0.50
N ASN A 102 -21.85 1.24 -1.28
CA ASN A 102 -22.39 -0.06 -0.89
C ASN A 102 -21.69 -0.62 0.36
N ALA A 103 -20.37 -0.47 0.47
CA ALA A 103 -19.61 -0.90 1.65
C ALA A 103 -20.06 -0.17 2.92
N MET A 104 -20.22 1.16 2.84
CA MET A 104 -20.74 1.97 3.94
C MET A 104 -22.19 1.60 4.26
N ALA A 105 -23.06 1.53 3.26
CA ALA A 105 -24.48 1.24 3.42
C ALA A 105 -24.72 -0.11 4.10
N MET A 106 -23.97 -1.14 3.70
CA MET A 106 -24.00 -2.48 4.31
C MET A 106 -23.67 -2.43 5.81
N VAL A 107 -22.58 -1.75 6.20
CA VAL A 107 -22.20 -1.64 7.62
C VAL A 107 -23.20 -0.81 8.41
N VAL A 108 -23.67 0.32 7.86
CA VAL A 108 -24.65 1.19 8.52
C VAL A 108 -25.98 0.46 8.74
N ARG A 109 -26.46 -0.28 7.74
CA ARG A 109 -27.69 -1.08 7.86
C ARG A 109 -27.55 -2.13 8.96
N ALA A 110 -26.47 -2.90 8.95
CA ALA A 110 -26.23 -3.93 9.95
C ALA A 110 -26.27 -3.36 11.38
N ASN A 111 -25.65 -2.19 11.60
CA ASN A 111 -25.65 -1.51 12.90
C ASN A 111 -26.97 -0.82 13.27
N ARG A 112 -27.83 -0.49 12.30
CA ARG A 112 -29.19 0.01 12.56
C ARG A 112 -30.09 -1.11 13.10
N GLU A 113 -29.95 -2.31 12.54
CA GLU A 113 -30.73 -3.47 12.93
C GLU A 113 -30.20 -4.11 14.22
N ASP A 114 -28.88 -4.14 14.42
CA ASP A 114 -28.26 -4.59 15.66
C ASP A 114 -26.96 -3.81 15.93
N LYS A 115 -26.97 -2.99 16.98
CA LYS A 115 -25.84 -2.13 17.35
C LYS A 115 -24.60 -2.90 17.83
N SER A 116 -24.73 -4.19 18.15
CA SER A 116 -23.62 -5.03 18.61
C SER A 116 -22.82 -5.68 17.48
N ILE A 117 -23.34 -5.67 16.24
CA ILE A 117 -22.72 -6.31 15.07
C ILE A 117 -21.36 -5.68 14.72
N GLY A 118 -21.23 -4.35 14.82
CA GLY A 118 -20.03 -3.60 14.48
C GLY A 118 -19.70 -3.59 12.97
N GLY A 119 -18.43 -3.44 12.63
CA GLY A 119 -17.94 -3.32 11.24
C GLY A 119 -17.22 -2.00 10.97
N HIS A 120 -16.24 -2.02 10.07
CA HIS A 120 -15.35 -0.89 9.82
C HIS A 120 -15.68 -0.22 8.48
N ILE A 121 -15.90 1.09 8.49
CA ILE A 121 -16.13 1.89 7.27
C ILE A 121 -14.83 2.56 6.82
N SER A 122 -14.07 3.12 7.76
CA SER A 122 -12.93 3.98 7.47
C SER A 122 -11.75 3.24 6.82
N THR A 123 -11.50 1.99 7.20
CA THR A 123 -10.36 1.21 6.69
C THR A 123 -10.41 1.04 5.17
N TYR A 124 -11.54 0.56 4.62
CA TYR A 124 -11.65 0.46 3.18
C TYR A 124 -11.76 1.85 2.53
N ALA A 125 -12.45 2.81 3.17
CA ALA A 125 -12.60 4.15 2.60
C ALA A 125 -11.26 4.88 2.37
N SER A 126 -10.27 4.72 3.27
CA SER A 126 -8.93 5.31 3.12
C SER A 126 -8.12 4.60 2.04
N ALA A 127 -8.24 3.27 1.92
CA ALA A 127 -7.48 2.44 0.99
C ALA A 127 -8.19 2.15 -0.34
N ALA A 128 -9.42 2.64 -0.57
CA ALA A 128 -10.25 2.25 -1.70
C ALA A 128 -9.54 2.46 -3.05
N THR A 129 -8.89 3.60 -3.24
CA THR A 129 -8.16 3.87 -4.51
C THR A 129 -7.01 2.86 -4.72
N LEU A 130 -6.30 2.47 -3.66
CA LEU A 130 -5.23 1.48 -3.72
C LEU A 130 -5.77 0.12 -4.14
N TYR A 131 -6.84 -0.36 -3.47
CA TYR A 131 -7.49 -1.63 -3.82
C TYR A 131 -8.04 -1.62 -5.24
N GLU A 132 -8.75 -0.58 -5.65
CA GLU A 132 -9.38 -0.56 -6.97
C GLU A 132 -8.35 -0.49 -8.10
N VAL A 133 -7.26 0.27 -7.94
CA VAL A 133 -6.16 0.25 -8.91
C VAL A 133 -5.53 -1.15 -8.98
N ALA A 134 -5.28 -1.78 -7.84
CA ALA A 134 -4.75 -3.14 -7.79
C ALA A 134 -5.68 -4.14 -8.50
N LEU A 135 -6.99 -4.09 -8.23
CA LEU A 135 -7.97 -5.01 -8.79
C LEU A 135 -8.29 -4.77 -10.27
N ASN A 136 -8.16 -3.54 -10.77
CA ASN A 136 -8.38 -3.24 -12.19
C ASN A 136 -7.16 -3.57 -13.06
N HIS A 137 -5.94 -3.38 -12.55
CA HIS A 137 -4.74 -3.33 -13.40
C HIS A 137 -3.63 -4.32 -13.03
N PHE A 138 -3.68 -4.96 -11.85
CA PHE A 138 -2.56 -5.78 -11.36
C PHE A 138 -2.98 -7.19 -10.94
N ILE A 139 -3.96 -7.30 -10.04
CA ILE A 139 -4.37 -8.56 -9.43
C ILE A 139 -5.07 -9.42 -10.45
N ARG A 140 -4.57 -10.63 -10.65
CA ARG A 140 -5.14 -11.61 -11.58
C ARG A 140 -5.87 -12.71 -10.84
N GLY A 141 -7.15 -12.91 -11.14
CA GLY A 141 -7.96 -14.02 -10.63
C GLY A 141 -7.53 -15.38 -11.21
N ARG A 142 -8.07 -16.46 -10.63
CA ARG A 142 -7.92 -17.82 -11.18
C ARG A 142 -8.57 -17.95 -12.55
N GLY A 143 -7.94 -18.71 -13.45
CA GLY A 143 -8.46 -19.06 -14.77
C GLY A 143 -7.78 -20.34 -15.29
N ASP A 144 -8.13 -20.77 -16.49
CA ASP A 144 -7.79 -22.11 -17.03
C ASP A 144 -6.29 -22.46 -16.88
N ASP A 145 -5.40 -21.55 -17.29
CA ASP A 145 -3.94 -21.75 -17.21
C ASP A 145 -3.28 -20.90 -16.11
N TYR A 146 -4.04 -20.40 -15.14
CA TYR A 146 -3.50 -19.51 -14.12
C TYR A 146 -4.12 -19.71 -12.75
N SER A 147 -3.29 -20.07 -11.77
CA SER A 147 -3.70 -20.31 -10.39
C SER A 147 -4.07 -19.06 -9.58
N GLY A 148 -4.07 -17.88 -10.20
CA GLY A 148 -4.39 -16.62 -9.55
C GLY A 148 -3.21 -16.04 -8.75
N ASP A 149 -3.28 -14.75 -8.51
CA ASP A 149 -2.50 -14.08 -7.48
C ASP A 149 -3.02 -14.43 -6.08
N GLN A 150 -2.11 -14.47 -5.11
CA GLN A 150 -2.42 -14.79 -3.72
C GLN A 150 -2.54 -13.48 -2.93
N VAL A 151 -3.77 -13.11 -2.58
CA VAL A 151 -4.07 -11.78 -2.03
C VAL A 151 -4.50 -11.85 -0.56
N TYR A 152 -3.64 -11.35 0.31
CA TYR A 152 -3.89 -11.17 1.73
C TYR A 152 -4.55 -9.81 1.94
N PHE A 153 -5.86 -9.73 1.72
CA PHE A 153 -6.66 -8.53 1.99
C PHE A 153 -6.59 -8.14 3.48
N GLN A 154 -6.55 -6.85 3.80
CA GLN A 154 -6.66 -6.41 5.19
C GLN A 154 -8.04 -6.79 5.74
N GLY A 155 -8.11 -7.54 6.84
CA GLY A 155 -9.37 -8.12 7.30
C GLY A 155 -10.50 -7.08 7.48
N HIS A 156 -10.17 -5.95 8.08
CA HIS A 156 -11.09 -4.83 8.36
C HIS A 156 -11.59 -4.12 7.09
N ALA A 157 -10.99 -4.39 5.92
CA ALA A 157 -11.43 -3.88 4.63
C ALA A 157 -12.46 -4.80 3.93
N SER A 158 -12.86 -5.91 4.56
CA SER A 158 -13.84 -6.87 4.00
C SER A 158 -15.11 -6.23 3.44
N PRO A 159 -15.69 -5.15 4.01
CA PRO A 159 -16.89 -4.55 3.44
C PRO A 159 -16.73 -4.03 2.01
N GLY A 160 -15.54 -3.51 1.67
CA GLY A 160 -15.24 -3.07 0.32
C GLY A 160 -15.14 -4.21 -0.69
N ILE A 161 -14.55 -5.33 -0.27
CA ILE A 161 -14.41 -6.52 -1.12
C ILE A 161 -15.78 -7.16 -1.38
N TYR A 162 -16.65 -7.25 -0.36
CA TYR A 162 -18.03 -7.70 -0.54
C TYR A 162 -18.83 -6.75 -1.45
N SER A 163 -18.66 -5.45 -1.28
CA SER A 163 -19.31 -4.44 -2.10
C SER A 163 -18.93 -4.56 -3.59
N ARG A 164 -17.64 -4.78 -3.87
CA ARG A 164 -17.17 -5.05 -5.24
C ARG A 164 -17.72 -6.37 -5.77
N ALA A 165 -17.68 -7.43 -4.98
CA ALA A 165 -18.22 -8.74 -5.38
C ALA A 165 -19.73 -8.70 -5.68
N PHE A 166 -20.49 -7.88 -4.96
CA PHE A 166 -21.90 -7.59 -5.27
C PHE A 166 -22.05 -6.88 -6.61
N LEU A 167 -21.24 -5.85 -6.88
CA LEU A 167 -21.26 -5.14 -8.16
C LEU A 167 -20.84 -6.04 -9.34
N GLU A 168 -19.99 -7.03 -9.10
CA GLU A 168 -19.60 -8.08 -10.05
C GLU A 168 -20.65 -9.19 -10.20
N GLY A 169 -21.77 -9.14 -9.46
CA GLY A 169 -22.83 -10.15 -9.51
C GLY A 169 -22.49 -11.47 -8.80
N ARG A 170 -21.39 -11.52 -8.03
CA ARG A 170 -20.96 -12.72 -7.28
C ARG A 170 -21.66 -12.86 -5.93
N LEU A 171 -22.21 -11.77 -5.41
CA LEU A 171 -23.01 -11.75 -4.18
C LEU A 171 -24.39 -11.15 -4.48
N THR A 172 -25.41 -11.65 -3.80
CA THR A 172 -26.77 -11.12 -3.87
C THR A 172 -26.95 -9.98 -2.88
N GLU A 173 -28.03 -9.20 -3.06
CA GLU A 173 -28.42 -8.19 -2.07
C GLU A 173 -28.61 -8.82 -0.70
N LYS A 174 -29.26 -10.00 -0.64
CA LYS A 174 -29.52 -10.75 0.60
C LYS A 174 -28.24 -11.03 1.40
N HIS A 175 -27.14 -11.37 0.74
CA HIS A 175 -25.85 -11.54 1.42
C HIS A 175 -25.39 -10.25 2.12
N LEU A 176 -25.54 -9.10 1.47
CA LEU A 176 -25.17 -7.80 2.04
C LEU A 176 -26.09 -7.42 3.21
N GLU A 177 -27.39 -7.71 3.13
CA GLU A 177 -28.32 -7.52 4.26
C GLU A 177 -27.90 -8.35 5.48
N ASN A 178 -27.42 -9.57 5.23
CA ASN A 178 -26.97 -10.53 6.24
C ASN A 178 -25.48 -10.38 6.59
N PHE A 179 -24.87 -9.21 6.37
CA PHE A 179 -23.49 -8.95 6.78
C PHE A 179 -23.30 -9.20 8.28
N ARG A 180 -22.31 -10.04 8.63
CA ARG A 180 -22.02 -10.54 9.99
C ARG A 180 -23.13 -11.39 10.63
N ARG A 181 -24.09 -11.86 9.84
CA ARG A 181 -25.18 -12.76 10.27
C ARG A 181 -25.20 -14.02 9.41
N GLU A 182 -24.16 -14.81 9.56
CA GLU A 182 -23.85 -15.96 8.69
C GLU A 182 -24.91 -17.07 8.76
N LEU A 183 -25.60 -17.19 9.89
CA LEU A 183 -26.66 -18.17 10.14
C LEU A 183 -28.07 -17.63 9.82
N ALA A 184 -28.20 -16.40 9.34
CA ALA A 184 -29.50 -15.86 8.94
C ALA A 184 -30.05 -16.61 7.73
N GLU A 185 -31.38 -16.62 7.61
CA GLU A 185 -32.05 -17.21 6.46
C GLU A 185 -31.54 -16.60 5.14
N GLY A 186 -31.22 -17.46 4.17
CA GLY A 186 -30.60 -17.07 2.91
C GLY A 186 -29.07 -16.92 2.94
N GLY A 187 -28.42 -17.19 4.08
CA GLY A 187 -26.96 -17.13 4.24
C GLY A 187 -26.43 -15.69 4.41
N GLY A 188 -25.24 -15.55 4.99
CA GLY A 188 -24.66 -14.25 5.29
C GLY A 188 -23.17 -14.14 4.96
N LEU A 189 -22.59 -13.00 5.29
CA LEU A 189 -21.18 -12.70 5.04
C LEU A 189 -20.40 -12.71 6.35
N SER A 190 -19.27 -13.42 6.37
CA SER A 190 -18.39 -13.40 7.52
C SER A 190 -17.84 -12.00 7.79
N SER A 191 -17.51 -11.73 9.05
CA SER A 191 -16.95 -10.43 9.45
C SER A 191 -15.64 -10.10 8.74
N TYR A 192 -14.78 -11.10 8.54
CA TYR A 192 -13.43 -10.98 7.99
C TYR A 192 -13.11 -12.17 7.07
N PRO A 193 -11.92 -12.21 6.43
CA PRO A 193 -11.50 -13.34 5.62
C PRO A 193 -11.39 -14.65 6.43
N HIS A 194 -12.44 -15.46 6.37
CA HIS A 194 -12.52 -16.76 7.05
C HIS A 194 -12.83 -17.85 6.02
N PRO A 195 -11.81 -18.52 5.46
CA PRO A 195 -11.99 -19.59 4.48
C PRO A 195 -12.86 -20.74 4.99
N TRP A 196 -12.81 -21.04 6.29
CA TRP A 196 -13.67 -22.06 6.89
C TRP A 196 -15.16 -21.71 6.78
N LEU A 197 -15.50 -20.43 6.96
CA LEU A 197 -16.88 -19.94 6.95
C LEU A 197 -17.39 -19.65 5.54
N MET A 198 -16.49 -19.17 4.65
CA MET A 198 -16.80 -18.90 3.24
C MET A 198 -15.76 -19.56 2.31
N PRO A 199 -15.78 -20.89 2.15
CA PRO A 199 -14.74 -21.65 1.44
C PRO A 199 -14.64 -21.36 -0.05
N ASN A 200 -15.71 -20.84 -0.64
CA ASN A 200 -15.77 -20.47 -2.05
C ASN A 200 -15.53 -18.97 -2.29
N PHE A 201 -15.05 -18.24 -1.28
CA PHE A 201 -14.83 -16.79 -1.37
C PHE A 201 -13.49 -16.36 -0.77
N TRP A 202 -13.23 -16.70 0.49
CA TRP A 202 -12.01 -16.28 1.19
C TRP A 202 -10.92 -17.33 1.15
N GLU A 203 -9.66 -16.89 1.07
CA GLU A 203 -8.50 -17.77 0.93
C GLU A 203 -7.52 -17.67 2.10
N PHE A 204 -7.22 -16.45 2.56
CA PHE A 204 -6.18 -16.19 3.55
C PHE A 204 -6.73 -15.41 4.74
N PRO A 205 -6.67 -15.94 5.97
CA PRO A 205 -7.13 -15.24 7.16
C PRO A 205 -6.12 -14.18 7.63
N THR A 206 -6.56 -12.93 7.76
CA THR A 206 -5.65 -11.78 7.97
C THR A 206 -6.06 -10.84 9.09
N VAL A 207 -7.21 -11.08 9.76
CA VAL A 207 -7.70 -10.13 10.78
C VAL A 207 -6.85 -10.12 12.06
N SER A 208 -6.24 -11.25 12.40
CA SER A 208 -5.21 -11.30 13.45
C SER A 208 -3.93 -10.63 12.93
N MET A 209 -3.75 -9.37 13.33
CA MET A 209 -2.65 -8.53 12.84
C MET A 209 -1.29 -9.16 13.15
N GLY A 210 -0.35 -9.02 12.22
CA GLY A 210 0.98 -9.63 12.28
C GLY A 210 1.08 -10.99 11.59
N LEU A 211 0.00 -11.80 11.56
CA LEU A 211 0.02 -13.10 10.86
C LEU A 211 0.03 -12.94 9.33
N GLY A 212 -0.75 -12.00 8.79
CA GLY A 212 -0.80 -11.74 7.34
C GLY A 212 0.58 -11.53 6.70
N PRO A 213 1.40 -10.58 7.19
CA PRO A 213 2.73 -10.31 6.65
C PRO A 213 3.67 -11.50 6.67
N ILE A 214 3.81 -12.18 7.82
CA ILE A 214 4.71 -13.33 7.93
C ILE A 214 4.26 -14.49 7.04
N MET A 215 2.95 -14.76 6.97
CA MET A 215 2.41 -15.78 6.08
C MET A 215 2.63 -15.43 4.61
N ALA A 216 2.44 -14.17 4.20
CA ALA A 216 2.67 -13.73 2.83
C ALA A 216 4.15 -13.90 2.41
N ILE A 217 5.10 -13.59 3.30
CA ILE A 217 6.53 -13.84 3.07
C ILE A 217 6.80 -15.33 2.84
N TYR A 218 6.28 -16.19 3.73
CA TYR A 218 6.47 -17.63 3.60
C TYR A 218 5.72 -18.23 2.41
N GLN A 219 4.58 -17.67 2.01
CA GLN A 219 3.86 -18.04 0.80
C GLN A 219 4.68 -17.71 -0.45
N ALA A 220 5.27 -16.51 -0.52
CA ALA A 220 6.14 -16.13 -1.63
C ALA A 220 7.39 -17.04 -1.71
N ARG A 221 7.98 -17.35 -0.56
CA ARG A 221 9.09 -18.32 -0.45
C ARG A 221 8.65 -19.72 -0.91
N PHE A 222 7.45 -20.16 -0.55
CA PHE A 222 6.94 -21.47 -0.93
C PHE A 222 6.66 -21.56 -2.44
N ASN A 223 6.16 -20.49 -3.06
CA ASN A 223 6.04 -20.41 -4.52
C ASN A 223 7.41 -20.62 -5.18
N LYS A 224 8.45 -19.93 -4.71
CA LYS A 224 9.82 -20.12 -5.20
C LYS A 224 10.30 -21.55 -5.04
N TYR A 225 10.07 -22.15 -3.87
CA TYR A 225 10.38 -23.56 -3.65
C TYR A 225 9.68 -24.48 -4.67
N LEU A 226 8.38 -24.29 -4.94
CA LEU A 226 7.65 -25.13 -5.90
C LEU A 226 8.21 -24.98 -7.33
N GLN A 227 8.56 -23.76 -7.71
CA GLN A 227 9.18 -23.45 -9.01
C GLN A 227 10.57 -24.10 -9.13
N ASP A 228 11.45 -23.87 -8.15
CA ASP A 228 12.83 -24.35 -8.16
C ASP A 228 12.90 -25.89 -8.10
N ARG A 229 11.89 -26.53 -7.52
CA ARG A 229 11.75 -28.00 -7.46
C ARG A 229 11.06 -28.60 -8.69
N GLY A 230 10.63 -27.79 -9.65
CA GLY A 230 9.91 -28.26 -10.83
C GLY A 230 8.53 -28.87 -10.53
N ILE A 231 7.93 -28.57 -9.37
CA ILE A 231 6.63 -29.11 -8.94
C ILE A 231 5.50 -28.34 -9.61
N LYS A 232 5.63 -27.01 -9.73
CA LYS A 232 4.63 -26.13 -10.32
C LYS A 232 5.30 -24.87 -10.84
N ASP A 233 4.92 -24.43 -12.04
CA ASP A 233 5.32 -23.10 -12.52
C ASP A 233 4.54 -22.01 -11.77
N THR A 234 5.22 -21.31 -10.89
CA THR A 234 4.68 -20.14 -10.16
C THR A 234 5.34 -18.83 -10.60
N SER A 235 6.07 -18.82 -11.72
CA SER A 235 6.90 -17.67 -12.16
C SER A 235 6.09 -16.38 -12.36
N ARG A 236 4.83 -16.53 -12.76
CA ARG A 236 3.89 -15.41 -12.97
C ARG A 236 3.04 -15.08 -11.75
N GLN A 237 3.02 -15.93 -10.71
CA GLN A 237 2.17 -15.73 -9.54
C GLN A 237 2.76 -14.66 -8.62
N ARG A 238 1.91 -13.73 -8.17
CA ARG A 238 2.28 -12.69 -7.21
C ARG A 238 1.60 -12.90 -5.87
N VAL A 239 2.31 -12.53 -4.80
CA VAL A 239 1.76 -12.46 -3.44
C VAL A 239 1.57 -10.99 -3.09
N TRP A 240 0.34 -10.62 -2.75
CA TRP A 240 -0.02 -9.26 -2.36
C TRP A 240 -0.44 -9.26 -0.90
N CYS A 241 0.19 -8.42 -0.07
CA CYS A 241 -0.15 -8.29 1.34
C CYS A 241 -0.55 -6.86 1.65
N PHE A 242 -1.81 -6.65 2.04
CA PHE A 242 -2.32 -5.36 2.41
C PHE A 242 -2.26 -5.20 3.93
N ILE A 243 -1.48 -4.21 4.38
CA ILE A 243 -1.21 -3.92 5.78
C ILE A 243 -1.62 -2.49 6.11
N GLY A 244 -1.98 -2.27 7.37
CA GLY A 244 -2.25 -0.94 7.93
C GLY A 244 -1.07 -0.41 8.72
#